data_AF-A0A965MW14-F1
#
_entry.id   AF-A0A965MW14-F1
#
_cell.length_a   1.000
_cell.length_b   1.000
_cell.length_c   1.000
_cell.angle_alpha   90.00
_cell.angle_beta   90.00
_cell.angle_gamma   90.00
#
_symmetry.space_group_name_H-M   'P 1'
#
loop_
_entity.id
_entity.type
_entity.pdbx_description
1 polymer ?
#
loop_
_entity_poly.entity_id
_entity_poly.type
_entity_poly.pdbx_seq_one_letter_code
_entity_poly.pdbx_strand_id
1 'polypeptide(L)'
;MSEILTATHNFGTAPTRGTSAADTFKAALYLTTATVNAATTAYSATNEVSGTNYTAGGVTVTNATAPTPANSSATAGVAYWTPSASITYTNVTLSSAFDAVLIYNSSQSNKAVSVHTFGSQTITAGTFTLTMPSNTTTTALLRLSTT
;
A
#
# COMPACT_ATOMS: atom_id res chain seq x y z
N MET A 1 13.24 -3.84 0.48
CA MET A 1 13.09 -4.83 1.58
C MET A 1 13.88 -4.47 2.84
N SER A 2 15.15 -4.04 2.74
CA SER A 2 15.95 -3.59 3.90
C SER A 2 15.28 -2.46 4.69
N GLU A 3 14.50 -1.62 4.02
CA GLU A 3 13.78 -0.48 4.59
C GLU A 3 12.82 -0.83 5.74
N ILE A 4 12.26 -2.05 5.75
CA ILE A 4 11.40 -2.52 6.85
C ILE A 4 12.21 -2.77 8.13
N LEU A 5 13.47 -3.19 7.99
CA LEU A 5 14.37 -3.48 9.10
C LEU A 5 15.06 -2.22 9.64
N THR A 6 14.99 -1.12 8.90
CA THR A 6 15.58 0.18 9.31
C THR A 6 14.53 1.20 9.73
N ALA A 7 13.29 0.76 10.01
CA ALA A 7 12.16 1.60 10.42
C ALA A 7 11.87 2.77 9.44
N THR A 8 12.13 2.55 8.14
CA THR A 8 11.92 3.57 7.12
C THR A 8 10.44 3.86 6.92
N HIS A 9 9.57 2.87 7.10
CA HIS A 9 8.12 2.99 7.04
C HIS A 9 7.53 2.89 8.44
N ASN A 10 7.08 4.01 8.99
CA ASN A 10 6.47 4.05 10.31
C ASN A 10 4.95 3.86 10.21
N PHE A 11 4.47 2.63 10.33
CA PHE A 11 3.04 2.31 10.26
C PHE A 11 2.25 2.64 11.55
N GLY A 12 2.89 3.20 12.58
CA GLY A 12 2.25 3.52 13.85
C GLY A 12 2.98 4.64 14.59
N THR A 13 3.01 4.59 15.92
CA THR A 13 3.75 5.54 16.73
C THR A 13 5.19 5.07 16.93
N ALA A 14 6.17 5.83 16.44
CA ALA A 14 7.58 5.48 16.64
C ALA A 14 8.08 5.98 18.01
N PRO A 15 8.82 5.16 18.78
CA PRO A 15 9.38 5.58 20.07
C PRO A 15 10.47 6.63 19.93
N THR A 16 11.29 6.57 18.86
CA THR A 16 12.37 7.54 18.60
C THR A 16 12.53 7.77 17.10
N ARG A 17 11.98 8.89 16.59
CA ARG A 17 12.17 9.44 15.23
C ARG A 17 12.08 10.97 15.35
N GLY A 18 12.51 11.70 14.31
CA GLY A 18 12.31 13.16 14.25
C GLY A 18 10.83 13.57 14.38
N THR A 19 9.91 12.67 14.03
CA THR A 19 8.49 12.73 14.36
C THR A 19 7.99 11.35 14.81
N SER A 20 7.20 11.31 15.89
CA SER A 20 6.59 10.06 16.39
C SER A 20 5.28 9.71 15.70
N ALA A 21 4.75 10.58 14.83
CA ALA A 21 3.53 10.34 14.07
C ALA A 21 3.72 9.21 13.05
N ALA A 22 2.63 8.46 12.81
CA ALA A 22 2.59 7.49 11.73
C ALA A 22 2.79 8.18 10.38
N ASP A 23 3.47 7.48 9.47
CA ASP A 23 3.67 7.95 8.11
C ASP A 23 2.36 7.88 7.32
N THR A 24 2.24 8.74 6.31
CA THR A 24 1.12 8.72 5.37
C THR A 24 1.43 7.83 4.19
N PHE A 25 0.57 6.83 3.97
CA PHE A 25 0.65 5.92 2.84
C PHE A 25 -0.39 6.29 1.79
N LYS A 26 -0.03 6.10 0.52
CA LYS A 26 -0.91 6.31 -0.62
C LYS A 26 -0.91 5.09 -1.54
N ALA A 27 -1.97 4.95 -2.33
CA ALA A 27 -2.16 3.87 -3.28
C ALA A 27 -2.43 4.44 -4.67
N ALA A 28 -1.48 4.25 -5.59
CA ALA A 28 -1.57 4.71 -6.98
C ALA A 28 -1.86 3.53 -7.92
N LEU A 29 -2.77 3.75 -8.88
CA LEU A 29 -3.12 2.77 -9.91
C LEU A 29 -2.23 2.95 -11.14
N TYR A 30 -1.74 1.85 -11.70
CA TYR A 30 -0.84 1.86 -12.85
C TYR A 30 -1.44 1.16 -14.06
N LEU A 31 -1.15 1.73 -15.22
CA LEU A 31 -1.56 1.20 -16.52
C LEU A 31 -1.01 -0.22 -16.73
N THR A 32 -1.69 -1.04 -17.52
CA THR A 32 -1.21 -2.40 -17.87
C THR A 32 0.12 -2.40 -18.64
N THR A 33 0.54 -1.25 -19.15
CA THR A 33 1.82 -1.05 -19.84
C THR A 33 2.94 -0.59 -18.90
N ALA A 34 2.64 -0.33 -17.63
CA ALA A 34 3.61 0.11 -16.66
C ALA A 34 4.44 -1.06 -16.12
N THR A 35 5.75 -0.85 -15.96
CA THR A 35 6.62 -1.82 -15.28
C THR A 35 6.67 -1.49 -13.79
N VAL A 36 5.63 -1.88 -13.04
CA VAL A 36 5.56 -1.74 -11.59
C VAL A 36 5.56 -3.12 -10.94
N ASN A 37 6.59 -3.42 -10.15
CA ASN A 37 6.82 -4.75 -9.60
C ASN A 37 7.70 -4.70 -8.34
N ALA A 38 8.21 -5.84 -7.89
CA ALA A 38 9.04 -5.94 -6.68
C ALA A 38 10.35 -5.11 -6.73
N ALA A 39 10.83 -4.72 -7.91
CA ALA A 39 12.00 -3.85 -8.06
C ALA A 39 11.65 -2.34 -7.99
N THR A 40 10.37 -1.97 -7.98
CA THR A 40 9.95 -0.58 -7.81
C THR A 40 10.34 -0.10 -6.41
N THR A 41 11.17 0.95 -6.34
CA THR A 41 11.71 1.49 -5.08
C THR A 41 10.97 2.72 -4.57
N ALA A 42 10.30 3.46 -5.45
CA ALA A 42 9.51 4.63 -5.11
C ALA A 42 8.39 4.83 -6.12
N TYR A 43 7.33 5.53 -5.70
CA TYR A 43 6.29 6.01 -6.59
C TYR A 43 6.84 7.02 -7.60
N SER A 44 6.32 6.92 -8.83
CA SER A 44 6.48 7.89 -9.91
C SER A 44 5.15 8.03 -10.65
N ALA A 45 4.85 9.24 -11.15
CA ALA A 45 3.68 9.48 -11.98
C ALA A 45 3.80 8.86 -13.40
N THR A 46 4.99 8.36 -13.78
CA THR A 46 5.21 7.71 -15.07
C THR A 46 4.34 6.45 -15.19
N ASN A 47 3.51 6.40 -16.24
CA ASN A 47 2.57 5.31 -16.53
C ASN A 47 1.54 5.05 -15.41
N GLU A 48 1.31 6.02 -14.53
CA GLU A 48 0.14 6.05 -13.65
C GLU A 48 -1.13 6.31 -14.48
N VAL A 49 -2.27 5.79 -14.03
CA VAL A 49 -3.55 6.13 -14.66
C VAL A 49 -3.85 7.62 -14.56
N SER A 50 -4.64 8.13 -15.50
CA SER A 50 -5.20 9.48 -15.45
C SER A 50 -6.66 9.44 -15.92
N GLY A 51 -7.44 10.44 -15.50
CA GLY A 51 -8.85 10.49 -15.85
C GLY A 51 -9.67 11.38 -14.95
N THR A 52 -10.98 11.37 -15.16
CA THR A 52 -11.92 12.17 -14.35
C THR A 52 -11.98 11.62 -12.93
N ASN A 53 -11.95 12.51 -11.93
CA ASN A 53 -11.97 12.19 -10.49
C ASN A 53 -10.80 11.31 -10.00
N TYR A 54 -9.74 11.17 -10.81
CA TYR A 54 -8.48 10.56 -10.38
C TYR A 54 -7.38 11.62 -10.37
N THR A 55 -6.69 11.77 -9.25
CA THR A 55 -5.51 12.63 -9.12
C THR A 55 -4.27 11.77 -9.03
N ALA A 56 -3.21 12.14 -9.77
CA ALA A 56 -1.91 11.47 -9.71
C ALA A 56 -1.39 11.36 -8.27
N GLY A 57 -0.72 10.25 -7.97
CA GLY A 57 -0.40 9.78 -6.63
C GLY A 57 -1.54 9.04 -5.94
N GLY A 58 -2.68 8.85 -6.61
CA GLY A 58 -3.84 8.11 -6.11
C GLY A 58 -4.39 8.58 -4.76
N VAL A 59 -4.99 7.65 -4.02
CA VAL A 59 -5.74 7.92 -2.77
C VAL A 59 -4.91 7.60 -1.52
N THR A 60 -5.25 8.24 -0.40
CA THR A 60 -4.65 7.93 0.90
C THR A 60 -5.11 6.56 1.39
N VAL A 61 -4.18 5.77 1.91
CA VAL A 61 -4.46 4.47 2.53
C VAL A 61 -4.82 4.69 4.00
N THR A 62 -5.98 4.21 4.43
CA THR A 62 -6.41 4.33 5.82
C THR A 62 -5.58 3.40 6.72
N ASN A 63 -4.75 3.98 7.57
CA ASN A 63 -3.83 3.28 8.47
C ASN A 63 -4.17 3.55 9.96
N ALA A 64 -5.38 3.21 10.39
CA ALA A 64 -5.81 3.40 11.78
C ALA A 64 -5.32 2.30 12.73
N THR A 65 -5.04 1.11 12.19
CA THR A 65 -4.55 -0.04 12.97
C THR A 65 -3.05 -0.18 12.78
N ALA A 66 -2.28 0.10 13.82
CA ALA A 66 -0.83 -0.12 13.82
C ALA A 66 -0.48 -1.62 13.67
N PRO A 67 0.72 -1.95 13.18
CA PRO A 67 1.17 -3.35 13.10
C PRO A 67 1.06 -4.04 14.45
N THR A 68 0.49 -5.25 14.45
CA THR A 68 0.30 -6.04 15.66
C THR A 68 1.30 -7.20 15.68
N PRO A 69 2.09 -7.37 16.75
CA PRO A 69 2.92 -8.56 16.91
C PRO A 69 2.10 -9.71 17.50
N ALA A 70 2.29 -10.91 16.98
CA ALA A 70 1.88 -12.16 17.61
C ALA A 70 3.12 -12.96 17.98
N ASN A 71 3.52 -12.87 19.24
CA ASN A 71 4.71 -13.52 19.81
C ASN A 71 4.29 -14.63 20.79
N SER A 72 3.32 -15.44 20.40
CA SER A 72 2.77 -16.51 21.26
C SER A 72 3.58 -17.81 21.22
N SER A 73 4.53 -17.93 20.30
CA SER A 73 5.46 -19.06 20.23
C SER A 73 6.83 -18.67 20.81
N ALA A 74 7.48 -19.62 21.48
CA ALA A 74 8.82 -19.44 22.04
C ALA A 74 9.92 -19.39 20.97
N THR A 75 9.65 -19.88 19.75
CA THR A 75 10.63 -19.93 18.64
C THR A 75 10.27 -19.03 17.48
N ALA A 76 9.00 -18.66 17.32
CA ALA A 76 8.50 -17.92 16.17
C ALA A 76 7.60 -16.74 16.57
N GLY A 77 7.72 -15.63 15.85
CA GLY A 77 6.84 -14.46 15.98
C GLY A 77 6.40 -13.98 14.60
N VAL A 78 5.20 -13.41 14.53
CA VAL A 78 4.68 -12.79 13.31
C VAL A 78 4.24 -11.37 13.62
N ALA A 79 4.87 -10.38 12.99
CA ALA A 79 4.36 -9.02 12.93
C ALA A 79 3.59 -8.85 11.63
N TYR A 80 2.40 -8.27 11.68
CA TYR A 80 1.51 -8.18 10.53
C TYR A 80 0.74 -6.87 10.48
N TRP A 81 0.34 -6.50 9.27
CA TRP A 81 -0.40 -5.28 9.00
C TRP A 81 -1.22 -5.39 7.71
N THR A 82 -2.41 -4.79 7.75
CA THR A 82 -3.31 -4.55 6.62
C THR A 82 -3.88 -3.15 6.80
N PRO A 83 -4.08 -2.37 5.71
CA PRO A 83 -4.87 -1.16 5.80
C PRO A 83 -6.21 -1.40 6.51
N SER A 84 -6.59 -0.48 7.39
CA SER A 84 -7.79 -0.60 8.24
C SER A 84 -9.12 -0.42 7.48
N ALA A 85 -9.08 -0.06 6.20
CA ALA A 85 -10.25 0.07 5.33
C ALA A 85 -9.88 -0.30 3.88
N SER A 86 -10.90 -0.64 3.08
CA SER A 86 -10.73 -0.82 1.64
C SER A 86 -10.23 0.46 0.96
N ILE A 87 -9.34 0.29 -0.02
CA ILE A 87 -8.86 1.42 -0.83
C ILE A 87 -9.87 1.64 -1.95
N THR A 88 -10.47 2.83 -1.99
CA THR A 88 -11.61 3.13 -2.86
C THR A 88 -11.35 4.36 -3.72
N TYR A 89 -11.63 4.23 -5.02
CA TYR A 89 -11.56 5.29 -6.02
C TYR A 89 -12.97 5.54 -6.54
N THR A 90 -13.59 6.63 -6.10
CA THR A 90 -15.03 6.88 -6.28
C THR A 90 -15.33 7.68 -7.54
N ASN A 91 -16.34 7.26 -8.31
CA ASN A 91 -16.84 7.98 -9.49
C ASN A 91 -15.74 8.32 -10.52
N VAL A 92 -14.78 7.42 -10.70
CA VAL A 92 -13.66 7.61 -11.62
C VAL A 92 -14.03 7.19 -13.04
N THR A 93 -13.47 7.92 -14.01
CA THR A 93 -13.45 7.50 -15.40
C THR A 93 -12.00 7.49 -15.85
N LEU A 94 -11.45 6.31 -16.13
CA LEU A 94 -10.07 6.13 -16.56
C LEU A 94 -10.05 5.77 -18.04
N SER A 95 -9.25 6.48 -18.83
CA SER A 95 -9.24 6.35 -20.30
C SER A 95 -8.59 5.08 -20.82
N SER A 96 -7.82 4.40 -19.97
CA SER A 96 -6.98 3.26 -20.31
C SER A 96 -7.11 2.18 -19.25
N ALA A 97 -6.84 0.93 -19.64
CA ALA A 97 -6.87 -0.19 -18.72
C ALA A 97 -5.71 -0.16 -17.73
N PHE A 98 -5.94 -0.73 -16.54
CA PHE A 98 -4.98 -0.77 -15.44
C PHE A 98 -5.10 -2.11 -14.69
N ASP A 99 -4.00 -2.57 -14.10
CA ASP A 99 -3.93 -3.92 -13.49
C ASP A 99 -3.05 -3.97 -12.24
N ALA A 100 -2.51 -2.84 -11.79
CA ALA A 100 -1.62 -2.79 -10.66
C ALA A 100 -1.96 -1.63 -9.72
N VAL A 101 -1.72 -1.86 -8.43
CA VAL A 101 -1.69 -0.83 -7.39
C VAL A 101 -0.35 -0.85 -6.69
N LEU A 102 0.27 0.32 -6.55
CA LEU A 102 1.44 0.53 -5.72
C LEU A 102 0.99 1.21 -4.43
N ILE A 103 1.22 0.55 -3.29
CA ILE A 103 1.17 1.19 -1.98
C ILE A 103 2.57 1.76 -1.70
N TYR A 104 2.64 3.03 -1.35
CA TYR A 104 3.89 3.74 -1.10
C TYR A 104 3.78 4.70 0.08
N ASN A 105 4.92 5.04 0.66
CA ASN A 105 5.04 5.97 1.78
C ASN A 105 5.30 7.38 1.27
N SER A 106 4.25 8.20 1.24
CA SER A 106 4.32 9.60 0.78
C SER A 106 5.07 10.52 1.74
N SER A 107 5.22 10.14 3.01
CA SER A 107 6.00 10.90 4.00
C SER A 107 7.50 10.69 3.87
N GLN A 108 7.93 9.60 3.22
CA GLN A 108 9.33 9.16 3.21
C GLN A 108 9.84 9.05 1.77
N SER A 109 9.91 10.18 1.07
CA SER A 109 10.40 10.28 -0.31
C SER A 109 9.71 9.34 -1.30
N ASN A 110 8.41 9.11 -1.09
CA ASN A 110 7.58 8.26 -1.93
C ASN A 110 8.04 6.79 -2.01
N LYS A 111 8.78 6.29 -1.02
CA LYS A 111 9.33 4.92 -1.02
C LYS A 111 8.23 3.87 -1.16
N ALA A 112 8.44 2.93 -2.06
CA ALA A 112 7.52 1.83 -2.33
C ALA A 112 7.40 0.92 -1.10
N VAL A 113 6.17 0.49 -0.80
CA VAL A 113 5.89 -0.46 0.28
C VAL A 113 5.56 -1.83 -0.30
N SER A 114 4.62 -1.87 -1.24
CA SER A 114 4.17 -3.12 -1.87
C SER A 114 3.48 -2.84 -3.19
N VAL A 115 3.55 -3.80 -4.10
CA VAL A 115 2.84 -3.79 -5.38
C VAL A 115 1.90 -4.98 -5.40
N HIS A 116 0.67 -4.76 -5.82
CA HIS A 116 -0.32 -5.81 -6.02
C HIS A 116 -0.89 -5.72 -7.42
N THR A 117 -0.90 -6.85 -8.12
CA THR A 117 -1.49 -6.97 -9.45
C THR A 117 -2.84 -7.68 -9.37
N PHE A 118 -3.69 -7.38 -10.33
CA PHE A 118 -5.03 -7.95 -10.50
C PHE A 118 -5.33 -8.11 -12.00
N GLY A 119 -6.49 -8.66 -12.35
CA GLY A 119 -6.92 -8.73 -13.76
C GLY A 119 -7.08 -7.33 -14.35
N SER A 120 -6.84 -7.17 -15.65
CA SER A 120 -6.99 -5.87 -16.32
C SER A 120 -8.41 -5.30 -16.15
N GLN A 121 -8.49 -4.07 -15.67
CA GLN A 121 -9.74 -3.35 -15.41
C GLN A 121 -9.90 -2.12 -16.29
N THR A 122 -11.14 -1.78 -16.61
CA THR A 122 -11.55 -0.47 -17.16
C THR A 122 -12.69 0.08 -16.30
N ILE A 123 -12.85 1.41 -16.25
CA ILE A 123 -13.87 2.04 -15.41
C ILE A 123 -14.34 3.37 -16.00
N THR A 124 -15.67 3.57 -16.00
CA THR A 124 -16.32 4.80 -16.48
C THR A 124 -17.46 5.14 -15.54
N ALA A 125 -17.42 6.37 -14.98
CA ALA A 125 -18.36 6.86 -13.97
C ALA A 125 -18.64 5.84 -12.85
N GLY A 126 -17.60 5.10 -12.44
CA GLY A 126 -17.73 3.95 -11.54
C GLY A 126 -16.88 4.09 -10.30
N THR A 127 -17.11 3.20 -9.33
CA THR A 127 -16.26 3.08 -8.14
C THR A 127 -15.41 1.81 -8.24
N PHE A 128 -14.09 1.97 -8.12
CA PHE A 128 -13.17 0.85 -7.99
C PHE A 128 -12.76 0.67 -6.53
N THR A 129 -12.91 -0.53 -6.00
CA THR A 129 -12.60 -0.84 -4.60
C THR A 129 -11.68 -2.04 -4.51
N LEU A 130 -10.53 -1.85 -3.88
CA LEU A 130 -9.65 -2.92 -3.45
C LEU A 130 -10.05 -3.32 -2.04
N THR A 131 -10.65 -4.50 -1.91
CA THR A 131 -11.01 -5.05 -0.60
C THR A 131 -9.77 -5.60 0.08
N MET A 132 -9.49 -5.13 1.29
CA MET A 132 -8.33 -5.55 2.05
C MET A 132 -8.58 -6.91 2.72
N PRO A 133 -7.56 -7.78 2.81
CA PRO A 133 -7.70 -9.05 3.52
C PRO A 133 -7.82 -8.81 5.03
N SER A 134 -8.30 -9.81 5.78
CA SER A 134 -8.37 -9.71 7.24
C SER A 134 -6.98 -9.50 7.85
N ASN A 135 -6.87 -8.63 8.86
CA ASN A 135 -5.61 -8.31 9.54
C ASN A 135 -5.27 -9.39 10.58
N THR A 136 -4.74 -10.52 10.13
CA THR A 136 -4.34 -11.65 10.98
C THR A 136 -2.94 -12.15 10.63
N THR A 137 -2.36 -12.99 11.48
CA THR A 137 -1.05 -13.61 11.25
C THR A 137 -0.96 -14.40 9.94
N THR A 138 -2.07 -14.89 9.40
CA THR A 138 -2.10 -15.74 8.19
C THR A 138 -2.64 -15.04 6.95
N THR A 139 -3.41 -13.96 7.10
CA THR A 139 -4.10 -13.32 5.97
C THR A 139 -3.69 -11.87 5.74
N ALA A 140 -2.96 -11.24 6.66
CA ALA A 140 -2.61 -9.83 6.51
C ALA A 140 -1.80 -9.55 5.24
N LEU A 141 -1.96 -8.34 4.71
CA LEU A 141 -1.35 -7.89 3.47
C LEU A 141 0.18 -7.88 3.57
N LEU A 142 0.72 -7.36 4.67
CA LEU A 142 2.14 -7.40 5.00
C LEU A 142 2.37 -8.25 6.25
N ARG A 143 3.37 -9.14 6.17
CA ARG A 143 3.78 -10.04 7.25
C ARG A 143 5.29 -10.17 7.30
N LEU A 144 5.84 -10.08 8.51
CA LEU A 144 7.23 -10.42 8.82
C LEU A 144 7.21 -11.55 9.84
N SER A 145 7.82 -12.68 9.50
CA SER A 145 7.81 -13.88 10.33
C SER A 145 9.23 -14.30 10.69
N THR A 146 9.43 -14.75 11.92
CA THR A 146 10.64 -15.46 12.35
C THR A 146 10.32 -16.93 12.53
N THR A 147 11.33 -17.79 12.37
CA THR A 147 11.23 -19.25 12.48
C THR A 147 11.95 -19.77 13.71
#